data_AF-A0A3C1N611-F1
#
_entry.id   AF-A0A3C1N611-F1
#
_cell.length_a   1.000
_cell.length_b   1.000
_cell.length_c   1.000
_cell.angle_alpha   90.00
_cell.angle_beta   90.00
_cell.angle_gamma   90.00
#
_symmetry.space_group_name_H-M   'P 1'
#
loop_
_entity.id
_entity.type
_entity.pdbx_description
1 polymer ?
#
loop_
_entity_poly.entity_id
_entity_poly.type
_entity_poly.pdbx_seq_one_letter_code
_entity_poly.pdbx_strand_id
1 'polypeptide(L)'
;MAIPETTASVTHIADVQQRPDTRNLTIDKVGIKDIRHPVRVKDRSGWEQHTVANFNMYVELPHEFKGTHMSRFVEVLNNHEREISVQSFRLMLHEISKRLDSTKSHV
;
A
#
# COMPACT_ATOMS: atom_id res chain seq x y z
N MET A 1 -34.21 7.24 35.83
CA MET A 1 -34.04 8.08 34.62
C MET A 1 -33.17 7.29 33.66
N ALA A 2 -33.76 6.72 32.61
CA ALA A 2 -33.05 5.88 31.64
C ALA A 2 -32.37 6.78 30.59
N ILE A 3 -31.10 6.51 30.29
CA ILE A 3 -30.33 7.19 29.24
C ILE A 3 -30.77 6.59 27.89
N PRO A 4 -31.18 7.39 26.90
CA PRO A 4 -31.50 6.85 25.59
C PRO A 4 -30.22 6.44 24.86
N GLU A 5 -30.12 5.15 24.50
CA GLU A 5 -29.09 4.67 23.57
C GLU A 5 -29.32 5.29 22.20
N THR A 6 -28.43 6.19 21.78
CA THR A 6 -28.39 6.68 20.40
C THR A 6 -27.74 5.59 19.55
N THR A 7 -28.56 4.75 18.92
CA THR A 7 -28.09 3.79 17.91
C THR A 7 -27.68 4.58 16.66
N ALA A 8 -26.42 5.01 16.60
CA ALA A 8 -25.87 5.61 15.39
C ALA A 8 -25.92 4.56 14.27
N SER A 9 -26.81 4.76 13.30
CA SER A 9 -26.87 3.96 12.09
C SER A 9 -25.54 4.13 11.33
N VAL A 10 -24.67 3.12 11.40
CA VAL A 10 -23.43 3.08 10.62
C VAL A 10 -23.82 3.07 9.15
N THR A 11 -23.75 4.25 8.52
CA THR A 11 -24.00 4.36 7.08
C THR A 11 -22.73 3.90 6.39
N HIS A 12 -22.80 2.72 5.77
CA HIS A 12 -21.65 2.16 5.06
C HIS A 12 -21.27 3.10 3.91
N ILE A 13 -20.07 3.68 3.97
CA ILE A 13 -19.57 4.52 2.87
C ILE A 13 -19.38 3.60 1.66
N ALA A 14 -19.99 3.99 0.54
CA ALA A 14 -19.86 3.25 -0.71
C ALA A 14 -18.44 3.36 -1.25
N ASP A 15 -17.86 2.24 -1.70
CA ASP A 15 -16.56 2.22 -2.35
C ASP A 15 -16.67 2.82 -3.77
N VAL A 16 -16.37 4.11 -3.88
CA VAL A 16 -16.40 4.84 -5.14
C VAL A 16 -15.17 4.60 -6.01
N GLN A 17 -14.08 4.06 -5.45
CA GLN A 17 -12.80 3.87 -6.16
C GLN A 17 -12.79 2.58 -6.97
N GLN A 18 -13.57 1.57 -6.54
CA GLN A 18 -13.81 0.35 -7.30
C GLN A 18 -14.75 0.52 -8.50
N ARG A 19 -15.30 1.73 -8.72
CA ARG A 19 -16.16 1.97 -9.88
C ARG A 19 -15.33 2.07 -11.17
N PRO A 20 -15.92 1.72 -12.32
CA PRO A 20 -15.27 1.95 -13.61
C PRO A 20 -14.94 3.43 -13.82
N ASP A 21 -13.78 3.72 -14.42
CA ASP A 21 -13.46 5.06 -14.91
C ASP A 21 -13.94 5.22 -16.36
N THR A 22 -14.74 6.26 -16.62
CA THR A 22 -15.30 6.54 -17.95
C THR A 22 -14.45 7.50 -18.78
N ARG A 23 -13.35 8.03 -18.20
CA ARG A 23 -12.48 9.02 -18.85
C ARG A 23 -11.44 8.39 -19.78
N ASN A 24 -11.25 7.07 -19.70
CA ASN A 24 -10.24 6.32 -20.46
C ASN A 24 -8.81 6.88 -20.28
N LEU A 25 -8.47 7.30 -19.06
CA LEU A 25 -7.15 7.83 -18.73
C LEU A 25 -6.39 6.82 -17.84
N THR A 26 -5.29 6.28 -18.35
CA THR A 26 -4.35 5.51 -17.53
C THR A 26 -3.57 6.44 -16.61
N ILE A 27 -3.32 6.02 -15.37
CA ILE A 27 -2.39 6.72 -14.48
C ILE A 27 -1.08 5.93 -14.44
N ASP A 28 0.00 6.57 -14.92
CA ASP A 28 1.31 5.92 -14.99
C ASP A 28 1.84 5.48 -13.62
N LYS A 29 1.61 6.31 -12.59
CA LYS A 29 2.07 6.06 -11.21
C LYS A 29 1.06 6.59 -10.19
N VAL A 30 0.49 5.67 -9.42
CA VAL A 30 -0.33 5.98 -8.24
C VAL A 30 0.11 5.15 -7.04
N GLY A 31 0.12 5.74 -5.85
CA GLY A 31 0.47 5.03 -4.61
C GLY A 31 0.86 5.97 -3.47
N ILE A 32 1.78 5.52 -2.62
CA ILE A 32 2.23 6.21 -1.42
C ILE A 32 3.64 6.78 -1.60
N LYS A 33 3.92 7.89 -0.91
CA LYS A 33 5.22 8.58 -0.93
C LYS A 33 5.62 8.94 0.49
N ASP A 34 6.92 8.95 0.75
CA ASP A 34 7.54 9.44 1.98
C ASP A 34 7.07 8.69 3.24
N ILE A 35 6.91 7.37 3.10
CA ILE A 35 6.55 6.50 4.23
C ILE A 35 7.81 6.03 4.94
N ARG A 36 7.93 6.40 6.22
CA ARG A 36 9.01 5.95 7.11
C ARG A 36 8.70 4.56 7.63
N HIS A 37 9.63 3.63 7.47
CA HIS A 37 9.48 2.26 7.99
C HIS A 37 10.82 1.66 8.45
N PRO A 38 10.86 0.87 9.54
CA PRO A 38 12.08 0.21 10.01
C PRO A 38 12.63 -0.80 9.00
N VAL A 39 13.95 -0.80 8.84
CA VAL A 39 14.66 -1.73 7.94
C VAL A 39 15.89 -2.31 8.60
N ARG A 40 16.26 -3.51 8.12
CA ARG A 40 17.49 -4.19 8.46
C ARG A 40 18.34 -4.38 7.22
N VAL A 41 19.52 -3.76 7.21
CA VAL A 41 20.44 -3.77 6.07
C VAL A 41 21.69 -4.55 6.44
N LYS A 42 22.04 -5.54 5.62
CA LYS A 42 23.30 -6.27 5.75
C LYS A 42 24.36 -5.62 4.87
N ASP A 43 25.48 -5.22 5.46
CA ASP A 43 26.60 -4.67 4.71
C ASP A 43 27.49 -5.75 4.07
N ARG A 44 28.50 -5.34 3.30
CA ARG A 44 29.44 -6.28 2.64
C ARG A 44 30.37 -6.99 3.61
N SER A 45 30.57 -6.44 4.81
CA SER A 45 31.39 -7.05 5.86
C SER A 45 30.61 -8.10 6.67
N GLY A 46 29.31 -8.22 6.42
CA GLY A 46 28.42 -9.19 7.03
C GLY A 46 27.68 -8.65 8.27
N TRP A 47 27.90 -7.39 8.64
CA TRP A 47 27.23 -6.75 9.76
C TRP A 47 25.80 -6.33 9.39
N GLU A 48 24.88 -6.50 10.34
CA GLU A 48 23.50 -6.06 10.22
C GLU A 48 23.32 -4.70 10.91
N GLN A 49 22.70 -3.76 10.18
CA GLN A 49 22.37 -2.43 10.68
C GLN A 49 20.86 -2.25 10.70
N HIS A 50 20.36 -1.81 11.86
CA HIS A 50 18.97 -1.44 12.09
C HIS A 50 18.81 0.06 11.87
N THR A 51 17.88 0.49 11.02
CA THR A 51 17.66 1.91 10.70
C THR A 51 16.21 2.15 10.25
N VAL A 52 15.88 3.40 9.92
CA VAL A 52 14.59 3.79 9.33
C VAL A 52 14.84 4.26 7.90
N ALA A 53 14.11 3.68 6.94
CA ALA A 53 14.14 4.09 5.54
C ALA A 53 12.85 4.82 5.14
N ASN A 54 12.95 5.62 4.08
CA ASN A 54 11.81 6.27 3.44
C ASN A 54 11.43 5.49 2.17
N PHE A 55 10.16 5.13 2.05
CA PHE A 55 9.60 4.36 0.96
C PHE A 55 8.66 5.21 0.10
N ASN A 56 8.80 5.04 -1.21
CA ASN A 56 7.85 5.52 -2.20
C ASN A 56 7.38 4.30 -2.98
N MET A 57 6.09 4.01 -3.03
CA MET A 57 5.57 2.81 -3.66
C MET A 57 4.49 3.19 -4.65
N TYR A 58 4.60 2.71 -5.88
CA TYR A 58 3.70 3.07 -6.98
C TYR A 58 3.31 1.85 -7.81
N VAL A 59 2.11 1.89 -8.36
CA VAL A 59 1.64 0.97 -9.40
C VAL A 59 1.07 1.75 -10.58
N GLU A 60 1.06 1.13 -11.75
CA GLU A 60 0.27 1.62 -12.89
C GLU A 60 -1.21 1.34 -12.61
N LEU A 61 -2.08 2.32 -12.86
CA LEU A 61 -3.53 2.15 -12.74
C LEU A 61 -4.14 2.09 -14.15
N PRO A 62 -4.64 0.92 -14.59
CA PRO A 62 -5.33 0.81 -15.86
C PRO A 62 -6.53 1.76 -15.93
N HIS A 63 -6.82 2.26 -17.12
CA HIS A 63 -7.91 3.21 -17.39
C HIS A 63 -9.32 2.69 -17.03
N GLU A 64 -9.48 1.39 -16.77
CA GLU A 64 -10.74 0.78 -16.34
C GLU A 64 -11.04 1.07 -14.86
N PHE A 65 -10.02 1.39 -14.06
CA PHE A 65 -10.15 1.62 -12.63
C PHE A 65 -10.14 3.12 -12.29
N LYS A 66 -11.10 3.54 -11.47
CA LYS A 66 -11.20 4.94 -11.02
C LYS A 66 -10.17 5.31 -9.95
N GLY A 67 -9.71 4.36 -9.16
CA GLY A 67 -8.68 4.60 -8.16
C GLY A 67 -8.02 3.33 -7.62
N THR A 68 -6.88 3.53 -6.95
CA THR A 68 -6.15 2.49 -6.24
C THR A 68 -6.58 2.42 -4.77
N HIS A 69 -6.46 1.24 -4.16
CA HIS A 69 -6.70 1.04 -2.74
C HIS A 69 -5.44 1.40 -1.96
N MET A 70 -5.31 2.68 -1.58
CA MET A 70 -4.11 3.21 -0.91
C MET A 70 -3.71 2.45 0.36
N SER A 71 -4.69 1.94 1.12
CA SER A 71 -4.42 1.17 2.35
C SER A 71 -3.63 -0.11 2.07
N ARG A 72 -3.79 -0.72 0.88
CA ARG A 72 -3.13 -1.97 0.53
C ARG A 72 -1.60 -1.84 0.48
N PHE A 73 -1.08 -0.66 0.15
CA PHE A 73 0.37 -0.42 0.22
C PHE A 73 0.89 -0.49 1.65
N VAL A 74 0.18 0.15 2.58
CA VAL A 74 0.53 0.16 4.01
C VAL A 74 0.32 -1.22 4.63
N GLU A 75 -0.74 -1.93 4.24
CA GLU A 75 -0.97 -3.31 4.66
C GLU A 75 0.18 -4.23 4.23
N VAL A 76 0.65 -4.14 2.98
CA VAL A 76 1.80 -4.95 2.53
C VAL A 76 3.05 -4.59 3.34
N LEU A 77 3.35 -3.30 3.54
CA LEU A 77 4.48 -2.89 4.38
C LEU A 77 4.40 -3.47 5.80
N ASN A 78 3.22 -3.50 6.41
CA ASN A 78 3.02 -3.97 7.78
C ASN A 78 2.90 -5.50 7.91
N ASN A 79 2.61 -6.22 6.83
CA ASN A 79 2.45 -7.68 6.86
C ASN A 79 3.80 -8.43 6.83
N HIS A 80 4.90 -7.76 6.48
CA HIS A 80 6.23 -8.33 6.55
C HIS A 80 6.83 -8.22 7.96
N GLU A 81 8.00 -8.84 8.16
CA GLU A 81 8.74 -8.81 9.41
C GLU A 81 8.82 -7.39 10.01
N ARG A 82 8.99 -7.32 11.34
CA ARG A 82 9.16 -6.07 12.09
C ARG A 82 10.22 -5.13 11.51
N GLU A 83 11.15 -5.68 10.72
CA GLU A 83 12.16 -4.96 9.96
C GLU A 83 12.25 -5.52 8.55
N ILE A 84 12.01 -4.67 7.55
CA ILE A 84 12.13 -5.05 6.15
C ILE A 84 13.61 -5.25 5.82
N SER A 85 13.94 -6.36 5.17
CA SER A 85 15.27 -6.61 4.60
C SER A 85 15.26 -6.42 3.08
N VAL A 86 16.44 -6.30 2.47
CA VAL A 86 16.58 -6.27 1.00
C VAL A 86 16.00 -7.53 0.36
N GLN A 87 15.98 -8.66 1.08
CA GLN A 87 15.44 -9.94 0.60
C GLN A 87 13.91 -9.93 0.57
N SER A 88 13.25 -9.39 1.60
CA SER A 88 11.79 -9.29 1.65
C SER A 88 11.24 -8.24 0.68
N PHE A 89 12.07 -7.32 0.19
CA PHE A 89 11.69 -6.28 -0.76
C PHE A 89 11.07 -6.79 -2.05
N ARG A 90 11.64 -7.85 -2.64
CA ARG A 90 11.10 -8.43 -3.87
C ARG A 90 9.73 -9.06 -3.67
N LEU A 91 9.51 -9.67 -2.50
CA LEU A 91 8.23 -10.28 -2.15
C LEU A 91 7.16 -9.20 -1.99
N MET A 92 7.48 -8.10 -1.32
CA MET A 92 6.58 -6.94 -1.20
C MET A 92 6.13 -6.39 -2.55
N LEU A 93 7.07 -6.18 -3.47
CA LEU A 93 6.78 -5.70 -4.82
C LEU A 93 5.80 -6.62 -5.56
N HIS A 94 6.04 -7.93 -5.48
CA HIS A 94 5.16 -8.92 -6.09
C HIS A 94 3.77 -8.92 -5.45
N GLU A 95 3.70 -8.81 -4.12
CA GLU A 95 2.44 -8.77 -3.38
C GLU A 95 1.62 -7.52 -3.70
N ILE A 96 2.26 -6.35 -3.80
CA ILE A 96 1.61 -5.09 -4.19
C ILE A 96 1.02 -5.18 -5.59
N SER A 97 1.80 -5.68 -6.57
CA SER A 97 1.30 -5.90 -7.92
C SER A 97 0.07 -6.80 -7.94
N LYS A 98 0.10 -7.89 -7.16
CA LYS A 98 -1.01 -8.85 -7.10
C LYS A 98 -2.24 -8.30 -6.40
N ARG A 99 -2.10 -7.59 -5.27
CA ARG A 99 -3.23 -7.04 -4.49
C ARG A 99 -3.91 -5.85 -5.16
N LEU A 100 -3.23 -5.21 -6.11
CA LEU A 100 -3.71 -4.03 -6.82
C LEU A 100 -3.98 -4.30 -8.31
N ASP A 101 -3.96 -5.57 -8.73
CA ASP A 101 -4.22 -6.02 -10.10
C ASP A 101 -3.44 -5.21 -11.15
N SER A 102 -2.18 -4.88 -10.85
CA SER A 102 -1.34 -4.03 -11.70
C SER A 102 -0.20 -4.81 -12.35
N THR A 103 0.02 -4.54 -13.63
CA THR A 103 1.07 -5.16 -14.44
C THR A 103 2.47 -4.60 -14.13
N LYS A 104 2.57 -3.40 -13.53
CA LYS A 104 3.85 -2.75 -13.19
C LYS A 104 3.84 -2.16 -11.78
N SER A 105 4.88 -2.45 -11.00
CA SER A 105 5.11 -1.86 -9.67
C SER A 105 6.51 -1.25 -9.54
N HIS A 106 6.61 -0.21 -8.70
CA HIS A 106 7.83 0.51 -8.42
C HIS A 106 7.94 0.75 -6.91
N VAL A 107 9.11 0.54 -6.34
CA VAL A 107 9.46 0.93 -4.96
C VAL A 107 10.85 1.54 -4.93
#